data_AF-A0A1F9HUB1-F1
#
_entry.id   AF-A0A1F9HUB1-F1
#
_cell.length_a   1.000
_cell.length_b   1.000
_cell.length_c   1.000
_cell.angle_alpha   90.00
_cell.angle_beta   90.00
_cell.angle_gamma   90.00
#
_symmetry.space_group_name_H-M   'P 1'
#
loop_
_entity.id
_entity.type
_entity.pdbx_description
1 polymer ?
#
loop_
_entity_poly.entity_id
_entity_poly.type
_entity_poly.pdbx_seq_one_letter_code
_entity_poly.pdbx_strand_id
1 'polypeptide(L)'
;MMKDLQPEIRDYEPEIAVYAGEDGLDFYRRIISEAPKYLAKDGCILLEMGYGQAEEIKKLIEQHKAFEHIDIKKDFAGIDRVIKAQIAG
;
A
#
# COMPACT_ATOMS: atom_id res chain seq x y z
N MET A 1 10.53 -7.08 -13.80
CA MET A 1 11.67 -6.16 -13.97
C MET A 1 11.27 -5.04 -14.93
N MET A 2 12.04 -3.95 -15.04
CA MET A 2 11.66 -2.72 -15.77
C MET A 2 11.41 -2.95 -17.27
N LYS A 3 12.06 -3.99 -17.80
CA LYS A 3 11.85 -4.54 -19.14
C LYS A 3 10.45 -5.12 -19.40
N ASP A 4 9.68 -5.46 -18.36
CA ASP A 4 8.35 -6.08 -18.46
C ASP A 4 7.22 -5.04 -18.40
N LEU A 5 7.58 -3.76 -18.22
CA LEU A 5 6.62 -2.65 -18.18
C LEU A 5 6.24 -2.21 -19.59
N GLN A 6 5.06 -1.59 -19.69
CA GLN A 6 4.64 -0.92 -20.91
C GLN A 6 5.68 0.16 -21.28
N PRO A 7 5.99 0.36 -22.57
CA PRO A 7 7.01 1.32 -23.01
C PRO A 7 6.81 2.72 -22.43
N GLU A 8 5.55 3.15 -22.29
CA GLU A 8 5.17 4.44 -21.74
C GLU A 8 5.63 4.60 -20.29
N ILE A 9 5.47 3.57 -19.46
CA ILE A 9 5.94 3.59 -18.06
C ILE A 9 7.46 3.47 -18.02
N ARG A 10 8.03 2.54 -18.78
CA ARG A 10 9.47 2.28 -18.77
C ARG A 10 10.30 3.49 -19.22
N ASP A 11 9.82 4.20 -20.25
CA ASP A 11 10.60 5.21 -20.94
C ASP A 11 10.30 6.63 -20.42
N TYR A 12 9.19 6.84 -19.71
CA TYR A 12 8.76 8.18 -19.25
C TYR A 12 8.46 8.32 -17.75
N GLU A 13 8.28 7.24 -16.98
CA GLU A 13 8.11 7.34 -15.53
C GLU A 13 9.45 7.22 -14.80
N PRO A 14 9.74 8.09 -13.80
CA PRO A 14 10.91 7.93 -12.95
C PRO A 14 10.92 6.56 -12.25
N GLU A 15 12.07 5.91 -12.19
CA GLU A 15 12.20 4.57 -11.58
C GLU A 15 11.62 4.51 -10.15
N ILE A 16 11.87 5.53 -9.34
CA ILE A 16 11.37 5.63 -7.96
C ILE A 16 9.84 5.73 -7.86
N ALA A 17 9.16 6.16 -8.93
CA ALA A 17 7.70 6.20 -8.98
C ALA A 17 7.09 4.81 -9.26
N VAL A 18 7.89 3.87 -9.78
CA VAL A 18 7.43 2.56 -10.23
C VAL A 18 7.97 1.42 -9.35
N TYR A 19 9.18 1.55 -8.83
CA TYR A 19 9.86 0.52 -8.04
C TYR A 19 9.72 0.74 -6.55
N ALA A 20 9.26 -0.31 -5.86
CA ALA A 20 9.06 -0.33 -4.41
C ALA A 20 9.79 -1.53 -3.77
N GLY A 21 11.04 -1.78 -4.19
CA GLY A 21 11.85 -2.92 -3.73
C GLY A 21 11.66 -4.18 -4.55
N GLU A 22 12.27 -5.29 -4.09
CA GLU A 22 12.28 -6.57 -4.79
C GLU A 22 10.88 -7.18 -4.96
N ASP A 23 10.03 -7.04 -3.93
CA ASP A 23 8.66 -7.54 -3.90
C ASP A 23 7.59 -6.46 -4.06
N GLY A 24 8.02 -5.20 -4.27
CA GLY A 24 7.13 -4.07 -4.44
C GLY A 24 6.45 -3.60 -3.14
N LEU A 25 6.93 -4.02 -1.96
CA LEU A 25 6.29 -3.71 -0.68
C LEU A 25 7.04 -2.72 0.22
N ASP A 26 8.21 -2.20 -0.19
CA ASP A 26 9.08 -1.39 0.68
C ASP A 26 8.42 -0.11 1.20
N PHE A 27 7.68 0.60 0.34
CA PHE A 27 6.97 1.80 0.77
C PHE A 27 5.83 1.48 1.73
N TYR A 28 5.11 0.36 1.54
CA TYR A 28 4.06 -0.07 2.46
C TYR A 28 4.65 -0.39 3.83
N ARG A 29 5.75 -1.16 3.89
CA ARG A 29 6.45 -1.45 5.16
C ARG A 29 6.83 -0.17 5.90
N ARG A 30 7.41 0.79 5.18
CA ARG A 30 7.85 2.06 5.75
C ARG A 30 6.67 2.90 6.26
N ILE A 31 5.63 3.08 5.43
CA ILE A 31 4.46 3.86 5.79
C ILE A 31 3.73 3.23 6.98
N ILE A 32 3.47 1.93 6.96
CA ILE A 32 2.81 1.22 8.06
C ILE A 32 3.63 1.35 9.35
N SER A 33 4.96 1.25 9.27
CA SER A 33 5.84 1.40 10.43
C SER A 33 5.80 2.80 11.04
N GLU A 34 5.82 3.84 10.19
CA GLU A 34 5.98 5.22 10.62
C GLU A 34 4.66 5.96 10.89
N ALA A 35 3.58 5.60 10.18
CA ALA A 35 2.29 6.29 10.21
C ALA A 35 1.71 6.53 11.62
N PRO A 36 1.80 5.60 12.60
CA PRO A 36 1.28 5.83 13.95
C PRO A 36 1.83 7.09 14.64
N LYS A 37 3.03 7.55 14.27
CA LYS A 37 3.65 8.76 14.84
C LYS A 37 2.99 10.05 14.35
N TYR A 38 2.23 9.97 13.27
CA TYR A 38 1.65 11.13 12.57
C TYR A 38 0.12 11.16 12.59
N LEU A 39 -0.53 10.08 13.04
CA LEU A 39 -1.98 9.99 13.10
C LEU A 39 -2.52 10.56 14.41
N ALA A 40 -3.58 11.36 14.29
CA ALA A 40 -4.41 11.73 15.42
C ALA A 40 -5.22 10.51 15.91
N LYS A 41 -5.87 10.66 17.07
CA LYS A 41 -6.83 9.66 17.56
C LYS A 41 -7.87 9.35 16.46
N ASP A 42 -8.14 8.06 16.26
CA ASP A 42 -9.06 7.56 15.23
C ASP A 42 -8.62 7.88 13.78
N GLY A 43 -7.38 8.34 13.58
CA GLY A 43 -6.80 8.61 12.27
C GLY A 43 -6.64 7.35 11.43
N CYS A 44 -6.64 7.50 10.11
CA CYS A 44 -6.55 6.38 9.17
C CYS A 44 -5.41 6.56 8.17
N ILE A 45 -4.84 5.43 7.73
CA ILE A 45 -4.13 5.35 6.46
C ILE A 45 -5.06 4.80 5.38
N LEU A 46 -4.91 5.32 4.17
CA LEU A 46 -5.52 4.80 2.95
C LEU A 46 -4.38 4.62 1.95
N LEU A 47 -4.11 3.38 1.58
CA LEU A 47 -3.01 3.05 0.66
C LEU A 47 -3.58 2.46 -0.62
N GLU A 48 -3.24 3.08 -1.75
CA GLU A 48 -3.47 2.46 -3.05
C GLU A 48 -2.51 1.30 -3.25
N MET A 49 -2.97 0.24 -3.92
CA MET A 49 -2.18 -0.97 -4.14
C MET A 49 -2.32 -1.54 -5.55
N GLY A 50 -1.28 -2.27 -5.96
CA GLY A 50 -1.27 -3.01 -7.21
C GLY A 50 -2.20 -4.22 -7.18
N TYR A 51 -2.57 -4.69 -8.38
CA TYR A 51 -3.41 -5.88 -8.53
C TYR A 51 -2.74 -7.09 -7.87
N GLY A 52 -3.49 -7.80 -7.02
CA GLY A 52 -3.00 -9.01 -6.33
C GLY A 52 -2.15 -8.76 -5.08
N GLN A 53 -1.90 -7.50 -4.68
CA GLN A 53 -1.09 -7.19 -3.49
C GLN A 53 -1.89 -7.08 -2.18
N ALA A 54 -3.22 -7.15 -2.26
CA ALA A 54 -4.13 -6.91 -1.14
C ALA A 54 -3.82 -7.73 0.12
N GLU A 55 -3.61 -9.04 -0.07
CA GLU A 55 -3.41 -9.97 1.05
C GLU A 55 -2.07 -9.74 1.77
N GLU A 56 -0.99 -9.49 1.03
CA GLU A 56 0.32 -9.25 1.64
C GLU A 56 0.36 -7.91 2.38
N ILE A 57 -0.25 -6.86 1.81
CA ILE A 57 -0.34 -5.56 2.49
C ILE A 57 -1.21 -5.66 3.75
N LYS A 58 -2.34 -6.39 3.68
CA LYS A 58 -3.18 -6.64 4.85
C LYS A 58 -2.41 -7.33 5.98
N LYS A 59 -1.62 -8.37 5.67
CA LYS A 59 -0.74 -9.03 6.65
C LYS A 59 0.27 -8.06 7.27
N LEU A 60 0.90 -7.20 6.48
CA LEU A 60 1.84 -6.20 7.01
C LEU A 60 1.17 -5.26 8.03
N ILE A 61 -0.06 -4.83 7.75
CA ILE A 61 -0.85 -3.99 8.67
C ILE A 61 -1.21 -4.76 9.94
N GLU A 62 -1.72 -5.99 9.81
CA GLU A 62 -2.11 -6.86 10.94
C GLU A 62 -0.92 -7.19 11.86
N GLN A 63 0.28 -7.38 11.28
CA GLN A 63 1.50 -7.67 12.04
C GLN A 63 1.99 -6.47 12.87
N HIS A 64 1.71 -5.24 12.44
CA HIS A 64 2.15 -4.04 13.15
C HIS A 64 1.40 -3.83 14.48
N LYS A 65 0.14 -4.28 14.55
CA LYS A 65 -0.75 -4.21 15.73
C LYS A 65 -1.15 -2.80 16.20
N ALA A 66 -0.60 -1.73 15.62
CA ALA A 66 -1.06 -0.37 15.92
C ALA A 66 -2.37 -0.02 15.20
N PHE A 67 -2.81 -0.84 14.25
CA PHE A 67 -3.99 -0.59 13.44
C PHE A 67 -5.11 -1.59 13.70
N GLU A 68 -6.33 -1.12 13.51
CA GLU A 68 -7.58 -1.87 13.57
C GLU A 68 -8.51 -1.47 12.40
N HIS A 69 -9.70 -2.07 12.34
CA HIS A 69 -10.73 -1.78 11.35
C HIS A 69 -10.22 -1.77 9.89
N ILE A 70 -9.52 -2.84 9.50
CA ILE A 70 -8.94 -2.99 8.17
C ILE A 70 -10.04 -3.32 7.16
N ASP A 71 -10.15 -2.51 6.10
CA ASP A 71 -11.14 -2.67 5.04
C ASP A 71 -10.47 -2.50 3.67
N ILE A 72 -10.85 -3.34 2.71
CA ILE A 72 -10.36 -3.30 1.33
C ILE A 72 -11.50 -2.84 0.42
N LYS A 73 -11.23 -1.78 -0.33
CA LYS A 73 -12.13 -1.21 -1.33
C LYS A 73 -11.71 -1.58 -2.74
N LYS A 74 -12.70 -1.99 -3.51
CA LYS A 74 -12.58 -2.26 -4.94
C LYS A 74 -12.74 -0.96 -5.74
N ASP A 75 -12.01 -0.86 -6.85
CA ASP A 75 -12.26 0.15 -7.88
C ASP A 75 -13.53 -0.18 -8.70
N PHE A 76 -13.85 0.67 -9.68
CA PHE A 76 -15.03 0.47 -10.54
C PHE A 76 -14.95 -0.77 -11.44
N ALA A 77 -13.75 -1.35 -11.61
CA ALA A 77 -13.55 -2.60 -12.33
C ALA A 77 -13.65 -3.84 -11.42
N GLY A 78 -13.93 -3.65 -10.12
CA GLY A 78 -14.03 -4.74 -9.14
C GLY A 78 -12.69 -5.24 -8.62
N ILE A 79 -11.59 -4.54 -8.92
CA ILE A 79 -10.24 -4.88 -8.49
C ILE A 79 -9.98 -4.28 -7.11
N ASP A 80 -9.42 -5.06 -6.19
CA ASP A 80 -8.98 -4.54 -4.89
C ASP A 80 -7.89 -3.49 -5.12
N ARG A 81 -8.16 -2.24 -4.72
CA ARG A 81 -7.34 -1.09 -5.09
C ARG A 81 -6.89 -0.25 -3.92
N VAL A 82 -7.70 -0.14 -2.87
CA VAL A 82 -7.37 0.67 -1.70
C VAL A 82 -7.58 -0.15 -0.45
N ILE A 83 -6.58 -0.15 0.44
CA ILE A 83 -6.72 -0.66 1.80
C ILE A 83 -6.78 0.51 2.78
N LYS A 84 -7.78 0.51 3.65
CA LYS A 84 -7.95 1.45 4.75
C LYS A 84 -7.65 0.74 6.06
N ALA A 85 -6.89 1.39 6.94
CA ALA A 85 -6.69 0.94 8.31
C ALA A 85 -6.71 2.12 9.27
N GLN A 86 -7.34 1.95 10.43
CA GLN A 86 -7.50 2.98 11.45
C GLN A 86 -6.50 2.74 12.59
N ILE A 87 -5.93 3.79 13.18
CA ILE A 87 -5.10 3.64 14.38
C ILE A 87 -5.95 3.16 15.54
N ALA A 88 -5.46 2.15 16.27
CA ALA A 88 -6.09 1.70 17.51
C ALA A 88 -5.98 2.82 18.56
N GLY A 89 -7.09 3.07 19.27
CA GLY A 89 -7.21 4.12 20.28
C GLY A 89 -6.49 3.85 21.60
#